data_AF-A0AAV2HZB4-F1
#
_entry.id   AF-A0AAV2HZB4-F1
#
_cell.length_a   1.000
_cell.length_b   1.000
_cell.length_c   1.000
_cell.angle_alpha   90.00
_cell.angle_beta   90.00
_cell.angle_gamma   90.00
#
_symmetry.space_group_name_H-M   'P 1'
#
loop_
_entity.id
_entity.type
_entity.pdbx_description
1 polymer ?
#
loop_
_entity_poly.entity_id
_entity_poly.type
_entity_poly.pdbx_seq_one_letter_code
_entity_poly.pdbx_strand_id
1 'polypeptide(L)'
;MLTTFSLCGAIGNGLVAYVYTHKAKKDSATIFILALSCTDLLACLVTMPYTAVTEYLQHKLNYDLACKLYTFMITFNVPLSAFLMVVISLDR
;
A
#
# COMPACT_ATOMS: atom_id res chain seq x y z
N MET A 1 14.98 8.55 -5.74
CA MET A 1 13.81 8.32 -6.61
C MET A 1 12.73 7.49 -5.91
N LEU A 2 13.05 6.36 -5.28
CA LEU A 2 12.03 5.55 -4.57
C LEU A 2 11.36 6.30 -3.40
N THR A 3 12.14 7.08 -2.65
CA THR A 3 11.66 7.89 -1.52
C THR A 3 10.70 9.01 -1.93
N THR A 4 10.92 9.63 -3.10
CA THR A 4 10.03 10.68 -3.61
C THR A 4 8.68 10.11 -4.04
N PHE A 5 8.66 8.90 -4.64
CA PHE A 5 7.41 8.19 -4.93
C PHE A 5 6.68 7.76 -3.67
N SER A 6 7.39 7.26 -2.67
CA SER A 6 6.81 6.91 -1.36
C SER A 6 6.16 8.12 -0.67
N LEU A 7 6.82 9.29 -0.67
CA LEU A 7 6.26 10.52 -0.08
C LEU A 7 5.00 10.99 -0.81
N CYS A 8 5.05 11.08 -2.15
CA CYS A 8 3.88 11.48 -2.94
C CYS A 8 2.72 10.49 -2.76
N GLY A 9 3.01 9.19 -2.78
CA GLY A 9 2.03 8.13 -2.57
C GLY A 9 1.43 8.16 -1.16
N ALA A 10 2.25 8.39 -0.12
CA ALA A 10 1.77 8.48 1.25
C ALA A 10 0.85 9.69 1.45
N ILE A 11 1.20 10.85 0.90
CA ILE A 11 0.38 12.06 1.00
C ILE A 11 -0.95 11.86 0.24
N GLY A 12 -0.89 11.36 -0.99
CA GLY A 12 -2.08 11.13 -1.81
C GLY A 12 -3.05 10.14 -1.19
N ASN A 13 -2.57 8.95 -0.81
CA ASN A 13 -3.41 7.91 -0.20
C ASN A 13 -3.87 8.31 1.21
N GLY A 14 -3.07 9.07 1.95
CA GLY A 14 -3.45 9.65 3.24
C GLY A 14 -4.61 10.63 3.12
N LEU A 15 -4.60 11.48 2.09
CA LEU A 15 -5.68 12.42 1.81
C LEU A 15 -6.98 11.67 1.45
N VAL A 16 -6.88 10.63 0.62
CA VAL A 16 -8.02 9.77 0.27
C VAL A 16 -8.60 9.11 1.51
N ALA A 17 -7.77 8.49 2.35
CA ALA A 17 -8.22 7.88 3.59
C ALA A 17 -8.91 8.89 4.52
N TYR A 18 -8.36 10.10 4.65
CA TYR A 18 -8.94 11.17 5.47
C TYR A 18 -10.29 11.65 4.94
N VAL A 19 -10.40 11.92 3.64
CA VAL A 19 -11.65 12.39 3.03
C VAL A 19 -12.74 11.32 3.09
N TYR A 20 -12.39 10.06 2.81
CA TYR A 20 -13.35 8.96 2.75
C TYR A 20 -13.80 8.47 4.14
N THR A 21 -12.98 8.64 5.19
CA THR A 21 -13.39 8.38 6.58
C THR A 21 -14.39 9.42 7.10
N HIS A 22 -14.22 10.70 6.72
CA HIS A 22 -15.13 11.79 7.10
C HIS A 22 -16.38 11.91 6.22
N LYS A 23 -16.49 11.13 5.14
CA LYS A 23 -17.65 11.16 4.25
C LYS A 23 -18.86 10.47 4.92
N ALA A 24 -19.93 11.24 5.15
CA ALA A 24 -21.14 10.76 5.84
C ALA A 24 -21.92 9.68 5.07
N LYS A 25 -21.86 9.68 3.72
CA LYS A 25 -22.46 8.64 2.87
C LYS A 25 -21.42 7.60 2.49
N LYS A 26 -21.50 6.45 3.17
CA LYS A 26 -20.70 5.26 2.90
C LYS A 26 -21.43 4.40 1.87
N ASP A 27 -20.92 4.43 0.66
CA ASP A 27 -21.32 3.53 -0.41
C ASP A 27 -20.37 2.31 -0.45
N SER A 28 -20.77 1.19 -1.04
CA SER A 28 -19.93 -0.01 -1.12
C SER A 28 -18.59 0.31 -1.80
N ALA A 29 -18.62 1.03 -2.93
CA ALA A 29 -17.42 1.56 -3.59
C ALA A 29 -16.54 2.41 -2.67
N THR A 30 -17.14 3.20 -1.76
CA THR A 30 -16.40 4.10 -0.84
C THR A 30 -15.58 3.28 0.16
N ILE A 31 -16.08 2.12 0.60
CA ILE A 31 -15.39 1.21 1.52
C ILE A 31 -14.23 0.51 0.80
N PHE A 32 -14.42 0.08 -0.46
CA PHE A 32 -13.35 -0.52 -1.25
C PHE A 32 -12.23 0.47 -1.58
N ILE A 33 -12.57 1.72 -1.91
CA ILE A 33 -11.59 2.80 -2.10
C ILE A 33 -10.82 3.07 -0.80
N LEU A 34 -11.49 3.06 0.34
CA LEU A 34 -10.83 3.22 1.64
C LEU A 34 -9.86 2.06 1.91
N ALA A 35 -10.28 0.82 1.67
CA ALA A 35 -9.42 -0.35 1.81
C ALA A 35 -8.19 -0.28 0.89
N LEU A 36 -8.38 0.15 -0.36
CA LEU A 36 -7.31 0.35 -1.33
C LEU A 36 -6.31 1.40 -0.83
N SER A 37 -6.80 2.56 -0.37
CA SER A 37 -5.94 3.61 0.18
C SER A 37 -5.14 3.16 1.41
N CYS A 38 -5.70 2.29 2.26
CA CYS A 38 -4.98 1.71 3.40
C CYS A 38 -3.88 0.74 2.95
N THR A 39 -4.15 -0.13 1.97
CA THR A 39 -3.14 -1.03 1.41
C THR A 39 -2.01 -0.27 0.73
N ASP A 40 -2.33 0.79 -0.02
CA ASP A 40 -1.34 1.62 -0.68
C ASP A 40 -0.49 2.44 0.32
N LEU A 41 -1.09 2.91 1.42
CA LEU A 41 -0.35 3.54 2.52
C LEU A 41 0.63 2.55 3.16
N LEU A 42 0.18 1.32 3.45
CA LEU A 42 1.04 0.29 4.02
C LEU A 42 2.22 -0.02 3.07
N ALA A 43 1.97 -0.13 1.77
CA ALA A 43 3.01 -0.34 0.78
C ALA A 43 3.99 0.83 0.68
N CYS A 44 3.50 2.08 0.72
CA CYS A 44 4.33 3.28 0.66
C CYS A 44 5.18 3.47 1.93
N LEU A 45 4.64 3.16 3.11
CA LEU A 45 5.34 3.36 4.40
C LEU A 45 6.21 2.18 4.83
N VAL A 46 5.91 0.96 4.39
CA VAL A 46 6.62 -0.26 4.85
C VAL A 46 7.42 -0.87 3.72
N THR A 47 6.77 -1.22 2.61
CA THR A 47 7.39 -1.94 1.50
C THR A 47 8.47 -1.08 0.84
N MET A 48 8.16 0.16 0.46
CA MET A 48 9.13 1.04 -0.23
C MET A 48 10.41 1.37 0.57
N PRO A 49 10.36 1.77 1.85
CA PRO A 49 11.59 2.01 2.61
C PRO A 49 12.37 0.72 2.83
N TYR A 50 11.69 -0.41 3.00
CA TYR A 50 12.36 -1.71 3.08
C TYR A 50 13.14 -2.01 1.79
N THR A 51 12.52 -1.84 0.62
CA THR A 51 13.20 -1.98 -0.67
C THR A 51 14.38 -1.01 -0.80
N ALA A 52 14.23 0.24 -0.36
CA ALA A 52 15.33 1.21 -0.40
C ALA A 52 16.52 0.77 0.46
N VAL A 53 16.26 0.20 1.64
CA VAL A 53 17.31 -0.34 2.53
C VAL A 53 17.94 -1.59 1.92
N THR A 54 17.17 -2.50 1.33
CA THR A 54 17.71 -3.73 0.72
C THR A 54 18.64 -3.42 -0.45
N GLU A 55 18.27 -2.45 -1.27
CA GLU A 55 19.10 -1.95 -2.37
C GLU A 55 20.38 -1.30 -1.85
N TYR A 56 20.28 -0.45 -0.82
CA TYR A 56 21.44 0.20 -0.22
C TYR A 56 22.42 -0.81 0.41
N LEU A 57 21.89 -1.89 0.99
CA LEU A 57 22.68 -2.95 1.63
C LEU A 57 23.16 -4.05 0.67
N GLN A 58 22.96 -3.88 -0.65
CA GLN A 58 23.27 -4.88 -1.69
C GLN A 58 22.75 -6.29 -1.33
N HIS A 59 21.50 -6.38 -0.85
CA HIS A 59 20.87 -7.64 -0.43
C HIS A 59 21.57 -8.40 0.72
N LYS A 60 22.54 -7.80 1.43
CA LYS A 60 23.17 -8.40 2.61
C LYS A 60 22.36 -8.18 3.89
N LEU A 61 21.11 -8.60 3.88
CA LEU A 61 20.27 -8.58 5.07
C LEU A 61 20.61 -9.76 5.97
N ASN A 62 21.05 -9.48 7.20
CA ASN A 62 21.34 -10.51 8.21
C ASN A 62 20.06 -11.03 8.92
N TYR A 63 18.90 -10.42 8.65
CA TYR A 63 17.63 -10.74 9.31
C TYR A 63 16.70 -11.51 8.37
N ASP A 64 16.74 -12.84 8.43
CA ASP A 64 15.93 -13.74 7.60
C ASP A 64 14.42 -13.52 7.78
N LEU A 65 14.00 -13.27 9.02
CA LEU A 65 12.60 -13.02 9.37
C LEU A 65 12.03 -11.76 8.70
N ALA A 66 12.82 -10.68 8.66
CA ALA A 66 12.41 -9.42 8.03
C ALA A 66 12.28 -9.58 6.50
N CYS A 67 13.21 -10.33 5.88
CA CYS A 67 13.17 -10.63 4.46
C CYS A 67 11.92 -11.44 4.09
N LYS A 68 11.62 -12.48 4.87
CA LYS A 68 10.45 -13.33 4.67
C LYS A 68 9.13 -12.58 4.86
N LEU A 69 9.05 -11.73 5.88
CA LEU A 69 7.90 -10.85 6.11
C LEU A 69 7.71 -9.84 4.96
N TYR A 70 8.80 -9.26 4.46
CA TYR A 70 8.74 -8.35 3.32
C TYR A 70 8.21 -9.04 2.05
N THR A 71 8.73 -10.22 1.71
CA THR A 71 8.21 -11.00 0.58
C THR A 71 6.74 -11.35 0.78
N PHE A 72 6.34 -11.74 1.98
CA PHE A 72 4.92 -11.99 2.28
C PHE A 72 4.06 -10.72 2.08
N MET A 73 4.51 -9.57 2.57
CA MET A 73 3.80 -8.30 2.42
C MET A 73 3.65 -7.89 0.95
N ILE A 74 4.69 -8.03 0.13
CA ILE A 74 4.60 -7.66 -1.29
C ILE A 74 3.68 -8.62 -2.06
N THR A 75 3.80 -9.92 -1.78
CA THR A 75 2.96 -10.96 -2.41
C THR A 75 1.50 -10.86 -1.98
N PHE A 76 1.21 -10.29 -0.81
CA PHE A 76 -0.16 -10.09 -0.34
C PHE A 76 -0.76 -8.76 -0.83
N ASN A 77 -0.01 -7.66 -0.77
CA ASN A 77 -0.54 -6.33 -1.14
C ASN A 77 -0.86 -6.23 -2.64
N VAL A 78 -0.03 -6.78 -3.52
CA VAL A 78 -0.26 -6.69 -4.99
C VAL A 78 -1.58 -7.36 -5.43
N PRO A 79 -1.87 -8.63 -5.10
CA PRO A 79 -3.14 -9.25 -5.47
C PRO A 79 -4.33 -8.65 -4.72
N LEU A 80 -4.14 -8.14 -3.49
CA LEU A 80 -5.20 -7.41 -2.79
C LEU A 80 -5.62 -6.15 -3.55
N SER A 81 -4.67 -5.31 -3.96
CA SER A 81 -4.99 -4.11 -4.75
C SER A 81 -5.63 -4.47 -6.09
N ALA A 82 -5.14 -5.53 -6.75
CA ALA A 82 -5.76 -6.02 -7.99
C ALA A 82 -7.20 -6.51 -7.77
N PHE A 83 -7.45 -7.28 -6.71
CA PHE A 83 -8.79 -7.75 -6.36
C PHE A 83 -9.73 -6.59 -6.02
N LEU A 84 -9.25 -5.60 -5.27
CA LEU A 84 -10.01 -4.39 -4.97
C LEU A 84 -10.38 -3.61 -6.23
N MET A 85 -9.44 -3.45 -7.18
CA MET A 85 -9.74 -2.82 -8.47
C MET A 85 -10.81 -3.59 -9.25
N VAL A 86 -10.75 -4.92 -9.28
CA VAL A 86 -11.75 -5.76 -9.93
C VAL A 86 -13.12 -5.58 -9.27
N VAL A 87 -13.19 -5.61 -7.94
CA VAL A 87 -14.46 -5.41 -7.23
C VAL A 87 -15.03 -4.02 -7.49
N ILE A 88 -14.19 -2.96 -7.49
CA ILE A 88 -14.62 -1.59 -7.84
C ILE A 88 -15.16 -1.53 -9.28
N SER A 89 -14.56 -2.29 -10.20
CA SER A 89 -15.03 -2.35 -11.60
C SER A 89 -16.34 -3.12 -11.78
N LEU A 90 -16.70 -4.00 -10.85
CA LEU A 90 -17.94 -4.77 -10.86
C LEU A 90 -19.08 -4.05 -10.10
N ASP A 91 -18.74 -3.30 -9.06
CA ASP A 91 -19.67 -2.50 -8.26
C ASP A 91 -20.22 -1.29 -9.06
N ARG A 92 -19.48 -0.86 -10.09
CA ARG A 92 -19.84 0.27 -10.97
C ARG A 92 -20.44 -0.19 -12.29
#